data_AF-A0A101RNU7-F1
#
_entry.id   AF-A0A101RNU7-F1
#
_cell.length_a   1.000
_cell.length_b   1.000
_cell.length_c   1.000
_cell.angle_alpha   90.00
_cell.angle_beta   90.00
_cell.angle_gamma   90.00
#
_symmetry.space_group_name_H-M   'P 1'
#
loop_
_entity.id
_entity.type
_entity.pdbx_description
1 polymer ?
#
loop_
_entity_poly.entity_id
_entity_poly.type
_entity_poly.pdbx_seq_one_letter_code
_entity_poly.pdbx_strand_id
1 'polypeptide(L)' 'MARPHSIDPRAFNDPRNHYPTDEEFYASDRPVQHELPEDRPRGGAADPIKHPWSWGMIAFVVFACLIVLMGIALFP' A
#
# COMPACT_ATOMS: atom_id res chain seq x y z
N MET A 1 -10.45 -4.32 -30.13
CA MET A 1 -11.32 -5.33 -29.50
C MET A 1 -10.43 -6.49 -29.11
N ALA A 2 -10.12 -6.62 -27.83
CA ALA A 2 -9.32 -7.74 -27.33
C ALA A 2 -10.12 -9.03 -27.53
N ARG A 3 -9.50 -10.04 -28.14
CA ARG A 3 -10.18 -11.33 -28.41
C ARG A 3 -10.19 -12.13 -27.11
N PRO A 4 -11.34 -12.65 -26.65
CA PRO A 4 -11.35 -13.51 -25.49
C PRO A 4 -10.52 -14.77 -25.79
N HIS A 5 -9.49 -15.01 -24.98
CA HIS A 5 -8.41 -15.95 -25.28
C HIS A 5 -8.82 -17.44 -25.18
N SER A 6 -10.09 -17.74 -24.89
CA SER A 6 -10.61 -19.08 -24.59
C SER A 6 -11.64 -19.62 -25.60
N ILE A 7 -11.94 -18.90 -26.68
CA ILE A 7 -13.00 -19.27 -27.65
C ILE A 7 -12.41 -20.07 -28.82
N ASP A 8 -13.09 -21.15 -29.21
CA ASP A 8 -12.78 -21.92 -30.42
C ASP A 8 -12.85 -21.02 -31.68
N PRO A 9 -11.77 -20.92 -32.49
CA PRO A 9 -11.72 -20.15 -33.72
C PRO A 9 -12.87 -20.43 -34.71
N ARG A 10 -13.44 -21.63 -34.70
CA ARG A 10 -14.53 -22.04 -35.60
C ARG A 10 -15.90 -21.50 -35.18
N ALA A 11 -16.02 -21.09 -33.92
CA ALA A 11 -17.28 -20.64 -33.33
C ALA A 11 -17.53 -19.12 -33.50
N PHE A 12 -16.52 -18.34 -33.93
CA PHE A 12 -16.65 -16.88 -34.12
C PHE A 12 -17.64 -16.46 -35.22
N ASN A 13 -17.89 -17.34 -36.20
CA ASN A 13 -18.77 -17.03 -37.34
C ASN A 13 -20.21 -17.53 -37.13
N ASP A 14 -20.52 -18.16 -35.98
CA ASP A 14 -21.89 -18.57 -35.70
C ASP A 14 -22.70 -17.35 -35.21
N PRO A 15 -23.78 -16.94 -35.91
CA PRO A 15 -24.60 -15.79 -35.53
C PRO A 15 -25.35 -15.96 -34.20
N ARG A 16 -25.37 -17.18 -33.64
CA ARG A 16 -25.98 -17.47 -32.33
C ARG A 16 -25.04 -17.21 -31.16
N ASN A 17 -23.75 -17.04 -31.41
CA ASN A 17 -22.77 -16.86 -30.36
C ASN A 17 -22.59 -15.37 -30.04
N HIS A 18 -22.82 -15.00 -28.78
CA HIS A 18 -22.52 -13.68 -28.25
C HIS A 18 -21.30 -13.79 -27.33
N TYR A 19 -20.24 -13.07 -27.66
CA TYR A 19 -19.02 -13.03 -26.85
C TYR A 19 -18.87 -11.63 -26.26
N PRO A 20 -19.27 -11.43 -25.00
CA PRO A 20 -19.11 -10.12 -24.38
C PRO A 20 -17.63 -9.75 -24.30
N THR A 21 -17.33 -8.46 -24.41
CA THR A 21 -15.96 -8.00 -24.18
C THR A 21 -15.59 -8.15 -22.70
N ASP A 22 -14.30 -8.09 -22.40
CA ASP A 22 -13.84 -8.10 -21.01
C ASP A 22 -14.52 -6.98 -20.21
N GLU A 23 -14.67 -5.79 -20.80
CA GLU A 23 -15.39 -4.67 -20.17
C GLU A 23 -16.86 -4.99 -19.88
N GLU A 24 -17.57 -5.60 -20.84
CA GLU A 24 -18.98 -6.00 -20.68
C GLU A 24 -19.13 -7.11 -19.62
N PHE A 25 -18.22 -8.08 -19.61
CA PHE A 25 -18.18 -9.16 -18.63
C PHE A 25 -17.92 -8.63 -17.21
N TYR A 26 -16.94 -7.73 -17.04
CA TYR A 26 -16.66 -7.14 -15.74
C TYR A 26 -17.70 -6.11 -15.29
N ALA A 27 -18.52 -5.57 -16.20
CA ALA A 27 -19.57 -4.61 -15.88
C ALA A 27 -20.90 -5.26 -15.46
N SER A 28 -21.19 -6.51 -15.86
CA SER A 28 -22.50 -7.14 -15.64
C SER A 28 -22.89 -7.24 -14.17
N ASP A 29 -21.92 -7.51 -13.29
CA ASP A 29 -22.15 -7.76 -11.87
C ASP A 29 -21.83 -6.53 -11.00
N ARG A 30 -21.46 -5.41 -11.62
CA ARG A 30 -21.10 -4.18 -10.88
C ARG A 30 -22.33 -3.27 -10.71
N PRO A 31 -22.58 -2.75 -9.50
CA PRO A 31 -23.58 -1.72 -9.32
C PRO A 31 -23.18 -0.45 -10.08
N VAL A 32 -24.19 0.35 -10.49
CA VAL A 32 -23.99 1.60 -11.25
C VAL A 32 -23.00 2.54 -10.54
N GLN A 33 -23.00 2.55 -9.21
CA GLN A 33 -21.99 3.17 -8.37
C GLN A 33 -21.05 2.10 -7.80
N HIS A 34 -20.07 1.70 -8.60
CA HIS A 34 -19.06 0.71 -8.22
C HIS A 34 -17.93 1.31 -7.36
N GLU A 35 -17.82 2.64 -7.35
CA GLU A 35 -16.91 3.36 -6.48
C GLU A 35 -17.55 3.48 -5.10
N LEU A 36 -17.11 2.62 -4.18
CA LEU A 36 -17.43 2.79 -2.76
C LEU A 36 -16.71 4.05 -2.25
N PRO A 37 -17.37 4.87 -1.39
CA PRO A 37 -16.66 5.87 -0.61
C PRO A 37 -15.51 5.16 0.13
N GLU A 38 -14.30 5.68 -0.01
CA GLU A 38 -13.12 5.08 0.60
C GLU A 38 -13.20 5.22 2.12
N ASP A 39 -13.85 4.25 2.77
CA ASP A 39 -14.15 4.26 4.21
C ASP A 39 -12.93 3.99 5.11
N ARG A 40 -11.75 3.90 4.52
CA ARG A 40 -10.50 3.77 5.26
C ARG A 40 -9.45 4.72 4.73
N PRO A 41 -8.65 5.35 5.60
CA PRO A 41 -7.45 6.03 5.16
C PRO A 41 -6.60 5.00 4.40
N ARG A 42 -6.36 5.20 3.10
CA ARG A 42 -5.41 4.41 2.31
C ARG A 42 -3.99 4.71 2.77
N GLY A 43 -3.61 4.34 3.99
CA GLY A 43 -2.27 4.54 4.53
C GLY A 43 -1.66 5.89 4.14
N GLY A 44 -2.47 6.95 4.14
CA GLY A 44 -2.05 8.27 3.70
C GLY A 44 -0.97 8.73 4.66
N ALA A 45 0.16 9.21 4.10
CA ALA A 45 1.38 9.66 4.78
C ALA A 45 1.16 9.90 6.28
N ALA A 46 1.20 8.83 7.07
CA ALA A 46 1.05 8.97 8.50
C ALA A 46 2.33 9.68 8.90
N ASP A 47 2.21 10.90 9.43
CA ASP A 47 3.31 11.57 10.08
C ASP A 47 3.98 10.52 10.97
N PRO A 48 5.28 10.22 10.77
CA PRO A 48 5.92 9.15 11.50
C PRO A 48 5.71 9.43 12.97
N ILE A 49 5.12 8.47 13.68
CA ILE A 49 4.80 8.59 15.10
C ILE A 49 6.08 9.04 15.80
N LYS A 50 6.17 10.34 16.13
CA LYS A 50 7.32 10.90 16.84
C LYS A 50 7.24 10.35 18.25
N HIS A 51 7.98 9.29 18.52
CA HIS A 51 7.99 8.67 19.84
C HIS A 51 8.43 9.73 20.86
N PRO A 52 7.55 10.15 21.79
CA PRO A 52 7.81 11.28 22.69
C PRO A 52 9.05 11.05 23.56
N TRP A 53 9.45 9.79 23.74
CA TRP A 53 10.61 9.39 24.52
C TRP A 53 11.95 9.43 23.76
N SER A 54 11.95 9.78 22.46
CA SER A 54 13.18 9.89 21.66
C SER A 54 14.17 10.90 22.24
N TRP A 55 13.69 12.07 22.66
CA TRP A 55 14.52 13.09 23.30
C TRP A 55 15.09 12.65 24.66
N GLY A 56 14.31 11.91 25.45
CA GLY A 56 14.76 11.36 26.74
C GLY A 56 15.90 10.35 26.57
N MET A 57 15.77 9.45 25.59
CA MET A 57 16.83 8.48 25.26
C MET A 57 18.09 9.18 24.76
N ILE A 58 17.96 10.18 23.89
CA ILE A 58 19.10 10.97 23.39
C ILE A 58 19.82 11.65 24.56
N ALA A 59 19.09 12.32 25.45
CA ALA A 59 19.67 12.98 26.61
C ALA A 59 20.41 12.00 27.54
N PHE A 60 19.83 10.82 27.77
CA PHE A 60 20.44 9.77 28.58
C PHE A 60 21.75 9.25 28.00
N VAL A 61 21.77 8.96 26.68
CA VAL A 61 22.99 8.49 25.99
C VAL A 61 24.08 9.55 26.04
N VAL A 62 23.75 10.82 25.76
CA VAL A 62 24.71 11.92 25.83
C VAL A 62 25.29 12.06 27.24
N PHE A 63 24.44 11.99 28.28
CA PHE A 63 24.87 12.05 29.67
C PHE A 63 25.83 10.90 30.05
N ALA A 64 25.51 9.67 29.64
CA ALA A 64 26.37 8.51 29.87
C ALA A 64 27.75 8.67 29.21
N CYS A 65 27.80 9.15 27.96
CA CYS A 65 29.05 9.44 27.26
C CYS A 65 29.89 10.50 28.00
N LEU A 66 29.25 11.56 28.51
CA LEU A 66 29.95 12.60 29.28
C LEU A 66 30.58 12.03 30.57
N ILE A 67 29.89 11.14 31.27
CA ILE A 67 30.46 10.46 32.47
C ILE A 67 31.70 9.65 32.10
N VAL A 68 31.64 8.88 31.01
CA VAL A 68 32.78 8.07 30.56
C VAL A 68 33.97 8.96 30.19
N LEU A 69 33.74 10.02 29.42
CA LEU A 69 34.78 10.97 29.04
C LEU A 69 35.39 11.68 30.26
N MET A 70 34.57 12.05 31.23
CA MET A 70 35.04 12.64 32.49
C MET A 70 35.89 11.65 33.29
N GLY A 71 35.49 10.37 33.32
CA GLY A 71 36.27 9.30 33.93
C GLY A 71 37.66 9.15 33.29
N ILE A 72 37.73 9.10 31.96
CA ILE A 72 39.00 9.04 31.22
C ILE A 72 39.85 10.31 31.47
N ALA A 73 39.24 11.49 31.49
CA ALA A 73 39.96 12.74 31.70
C ALA A 73 40.51 12.90 33.12
N LEU A 74 39.76 12.44 34.13
CA LEU A 74 40.16 12.49 35.55
C LEU A 74 41.10 11.35 35.93
N PHE A 75 40.99 10.20 35.27
CA PHE A 75 41.76 8.97 35.52
C PHE A 75 42.28 8.39 34.19
N PRO A 76 43.29 9.03 33.57
CA PRO A 76 43.86 8.58 32.30
C PRO A 76 44.65 7.27 32.42
#